data_AF-A0A3B9XHU2-F1
#
_entry.id   AF-A0A3B9XHU2-F1
#
_cell.length_a   1.000
_cell.length_b   1.000
_cell.length_c   1.000
_cell.angle_alpha   90.00
_cell.angle_beta   90.00
_cell.angle_gamma   90.00
#
_symmetry.space_group_name_H-M   'P 1'
#
loop_
_entity.id
_entity.type
_entity.pdbx_description
1 polymer ?
#
loop_
_entity_poly.entity_id
_entity_poly.type
_entity_poly.pdbx_seq_one_letter_code
_entity_poly.pdbx_strand_id
1 'polypeptide(L)'
;MNFTDIFLMNRGSIFHVFFVFFVLGATACSSSSSSQSTPTSTYEGIAPGPAEATYCSTTTSYSSPITITGTATYQARVTYGTKPGGGLGNAGSAKPVRYAEIMVKNSAGSTVQCGETLVDGTFSLQMPNDGNTYTLYVNTRANNSKAVVSVMDRPALKNYYSLTTSFVANGSKSVGTLNAAVTGDILGGAFNIFDQIVETNNYLRTEASSCSSTYTGCQDFSVAPKVEAYWMKGVNPATYLGSTSALSFYLPGYSRLFILGGLNGDTDNTDTDHFDNSVIIHEYGHFLEDVVFGSNSPGGSHSGDKIIDPRLAWSEGWGNFIQAAVLNTSEYIDTTGNIDGSTAYIFKLDLETAQTGNDIPTASGEGNFREFSVTRFLWDMIDSNADTRFTGTDNVSGAFKDIWASLTKSTQGFKNANVAFRNIGIFHTFQTWLQSNNSGKDLSELIKIERQVANTSEYAQYVTTSGWCTYTITPYNDPNDTGSFSTANLHQNNDFFHIRPTSSGTYTISLEYSDSDSSGTEADADLYLYNKSARIGQTADIVAKSTSDPDGNPATSQTESFAVSLTGGTDYLLNVFVYTGGTLGGAFTYKIKMNGSELCQSNLY
;
A
#
# COMPACT_ATOMS: atom_id res chain seq x y z
N MET A 1 32.30 -34.81 -56.37
CA MET A 1 33.60 -34.12 -56.33
C MET A 1 34.02 -33.97 -54.88
N ASN A 2 35.28 -34.34 -54.62
CA ASN A 2 36.07 -34.46 -53.39
C ASN A 2 35.93 -33.29 -52.37
N PHE A 3 35.84 -33.58 -51.05
CA PHE A 3 36.88 -33.50 -49.97
C PHE A 3 37.41 -32.07 -49.73
N THR A 4 37.67 -31.52 -48.53
CA THR A 4 38.10 -32.05 -47.20
C THR A 4 38.17 -30.89 -46.18
N ASP A 5 37.82 -31.17 -44.92
CA ASP A 5 38.50 -30.88 -43.62
C ASP A 5 38.98 -29.47 -43.17
N ILE A 6 38.43 -28.94 -42.06
CA ILE A 6 38.89 -28.93 -40.63
C ILE A 6 39.91 -27.82 -40.30
N PHE A 7 39.57 -26.89 -39.40
CA PHE A 7 40.29 -26.60 -38.13
C PHE A 7 39.58 -25.57 -37.21
N LEU A 8 39.28 -26.07 -35.99
CA LEU A 8 39.07 -25.54 -34.63
C LEU A 8 39.27 -24.05 -34.20
N MET A 9 38.54 -23.74 -33.11
CA MET A 9 38.64 -22.64 -32.11
C MET A 9 38.02 -21.29 -32.53
N ASN A 10 37.14 -20.64 -31.75
CA ASN A 10 37.18 -20.37 -30.31
C ASN A 10 35.76 -20.08 -29.76
N ARG A 11 35.51 -20.45 -28.50
CA ARG A 11 34.29 -20.16 -27.76
C ARG A 11 34.22 -18.66 -27.42
N GLY A 12 33.08 -18.03 -27.67
CA GLY A 12 32.74 -16.71 -27.13
C GLY A 12 31.24 -16.68 -26.84
N SER A 13 30.89 -16.83 -25.57
CA SER A 13 29.52 -16.75 -25.07
C SER A 13 28.96 -15.36 -25.33
N ILE A 14 27.93 -15.27 -26.17
CA ILE A 14 27.15 -14.05 -26.36
C ILE A 14 26.07 -14.04 -25.25
N PHE A 15 26.37 -13.33 -24.16
CA PHE A 15 25.37 -12.89 -23.19
C PHE A 15 24.36 -12.01 -23.92
N HIS A 16 23.17 -12.54 -24.19
CA HIS A 16 22.01 -11.73 -24.55
C HIS A 16 21.50 -11.10 -23.25
N VAL A 17 21.85 -9.83 -23.04
CA VAL A 17 21.18 -8.97 -22.07
C VAL A 17 19.77 -8.71 -22.63
N PHE A 18 18.81 -9.51 -22.19
CA PHE A 18 17.40 -9.18 -22.35
C PHE A 18 17.09 -8.02 -21.39
N PHE A 19 17.02 -6.80 -21.92
CA PHE A 19 16.27 -5.73 -21.27
C PHE A 19 14.80 -6.14 -21.29
N VAL A 20 14.34 -6.79 -20.23
CA VAL A 20 12.91 -7.01 -20.03
C VAL A 20 12.35 -5.73 -19.40
N PHE A 21 11.56 -5.00 -20.19
CA PHE A 21 10.64 -4.01 -19.66
C PHE A 21 9.56 -4.76 -18.87
N PHE A 22 9.71 -4.80 -17.55
CA PHE A 22 8.68 -5.37 -16.67
C PHE A 22 7.74 -4.26 -16.24
N VAL A 23 6.53 -4.31 -16.81
CA VAL A 23 5.34 -3.66 -16.26
C VAL A 23 5.09 -4.31 -14.90
N LEU A 24 5.12 -3.53 -13.82
CA LEU A 24 4.41 -3.87 -12.59
C LEU A 24 2.94 -4.00 -12.97
N GLY A 25 2.53 -5.20 -13.32
CA GLY A 25 1.14 -5.59 -13.45
C GLY A 25 0.71 -6.11 -12.10
N ALA A 26 0.59 -5.22 -11.11
CA ALA A 26 -0.03 -5.54 -9.83
C ALA A 26 -1.54 -5.76 -10.05
N THR A 27 -1.92 -6.85 -10.72
CA THR A 27 -3.31 -7.26 -10.79
C THR A 27 -3.75 -7.71 -9.41
N ALA A 28 -4.49 -6.84 -8.72
CA ALA A 28 -5.37 -7.07 -7.58
C ALA A 28 -4.91 -6.59 -6.19
N CYS A 29 -4.62 -5.29 -6.06
CA CYS A 29 -5.26 -4.55 -4.96
C CYS A 29 -6.75 -4.43 -5.33
N SER A 30 -7.59 -5.44 -5.05
CA SER A 30 -9.03 -5.34 -5.35
C SER A 30 -9.88 -5.83 -4.19
N SER A 31 -10.48 -4.89 -3.46
CA SER A 31 -11.93 -4.73 -3.31
C SER A 31 -12.21 -3.81 -2.11
N SER A 32 -12.32 -2.51 -2.36
CA SER A 32 -13.08 -1.65 -1.46
C SER A 32 -14.56 -2.06 -1.59
N SER A 33 -15.14 -2.49 -0.47
CA SER A 33 -16.49 -3.02 -0.39
C SER A 33 -17.53 -2.01 -0.87
N SER A 34 -18.17 -2.27 -2.01
CA SER A 34 -19.46 -1.67 -2.35
C SER A 34 -20.58 -2.70 -2.15
N SER A 35 -21.57 -2.32 -1.35
CA SER A 35 -22.87 -2.98 -1.10
C SER A 35 -22.90 -4.50 -0.96
N GLN A 36 -23.09 -4.95 0.28
CA GLN A 36 -23.48 -6.31 0.64
C GLN A 36 -24.70 -6.80 -0.17
N SER A 37 -24.44 -7.69 -1.12
CA SER A 37 -25.24 -8.90 -1.29
C SER A 37 -24.37 -10.06 -0.86
N THR A 38 -24.70 -10.72 0.26
CA THR A 38 -23.98 -11.89 0.78
C THR A 38 -23.68 -12.91 -0.33
N PRO A 39 -22.41 -13.09 -0.74
CA PRO A 39 -22.00 -14.28 -1.45
C PRO A 39 -21.55 -15.30 -0.39
N THR A 40 -22.05 -16.52 -0.47
CA THR A 40 -21.37 -17.67 0.14
C THR A 40 -19.92 -17.67 -0.37
N SER A 41 -18.94 -17.28 0.44
CA SER A 41 -17.58 -17.00 -0.06
C SER A 41 -16.89 -18.26 -0.58
N THR A 42 -16.59 -18.33 -1.87
CA THR A 42 -15.89 -19.45 -2.52
C THR A 42 -14.36 -19.34 -2.44
N TYR A 43 -13.81 -18.18 -2.08
CA TYR A 43 -12.36 -17.94 -2.03
C TYR A 43 -11.82 -18.09 -0.60
N GLU A 44 -10.72 -18.83 -0.46
CA GLU A 44 -10.06 -19.07 0.84
C GLU A 44 -9.59 -17.75 1.48
N GLY A 45 -9.10 -16.79 0.69
CA GLY A 45 -8.53 -15.53 1.20
C GLY A 45 -9.49 -14.69 2.03
N ILE A 46 -10.80 -14.77 1.74
CA ILE A 46 -11.87 -14.04 2.46
C ILE A 46 -12.62 -14.94 3.45
N ALA A 47 -12.41 -16.26 3.41
CA ALA A 47 -13.07 -17.17 4.33
C ALA A 47 -12.63 -16.86 5.77
N PRO A 48 -13.54 -16.90 6.76
CA PRO A 48 -13.18 -16.59 8.13
C PRO A 48 -12.15 -17.57 8.71
N GLY A 49 -12.11 -18.81 8.19
CA GLY A 49 -11.27 -19.89 8.71
C GLY A 49 -11.73 -20.38 10.08
N PRO A 50 -10.98 -21.31 10.71
CA PRO A 50 -11.19 -21.65 12.11
C PRO A 50 -10.87 -20.47 13.03
N ALA A 51 -11.41 -20.50 14.26
CA ALA A 51 -10.95 -19.58 15.30
C ALA A 51 -9.49 -19.88 15.63
N GLU A 52 -8.67 -18.83 15.70
CA GLU A 52 -7.29 -18.94 16.17
C GLU A 52 -7.27 -19.41 17.63
N ALA A 53 -6.27 -20.22 17.99
CA ALA A 53 -6.08 -20.62 19.37
C ALA A 53 -5.94 -19.39 20.29
N THR A 54 -6.54 -19.45 21.49
CA THR A 54 -6.45 -18.36 22.46
C THR A 54 -5.00 -18.02 22.76
N TYR A 55 -4.70 -16.72 22.87
CA TYR A 55 -3.38 -16.25 23.25
C TYR A 55 -2.99 -16.75 24.64
N CYS A 56 -1.79 -17.31 24.76
CA CYS A 56 -1.21 -17.87 25.97
C CYS A 56 -0.85 -16.72 26.92
N SER A 57 -1.74 -16.46 27.87
CA SER A 57 -1.56 -15.43 28.91
C SER A 57 -1.55 -16.02 30.33
N THR A 58 -1.61 -17.35 30.46
CA THR A 58 -1.61 -18.05 31.74
C THR A 58 -0.24 -17.93 32.43
N THR A 59 -0.21 -17.20 33.55
CA THR A 59 0.96 -17.19 34.45
C THR A 59 0.63 -18.00 35.71
N THR A 60 1.25 -19.17 35.84
CA THR A 60 1.07 -20.04 37.01
C THR A 60 2.20 -19.79 38.00
N SER A 61 1.84 -19.63 39.29
CA SER A 61 2.81 -19.60 40.40
C SER A 61 2.95 -21.00 41.00
N TYR A 62 4.19 -21.42 41.27
CA TYR A 62 4.48 -22.72 41.86
C TYR A 62 5.11 -22.55 43.25
N SER A 63 4.84 -23.49 44.16
CA SER A 63 5.34 -23.45 45.55
C SER A 63 6.85 -23.64 45.66
N SER A 64 7.47 -24.33 44.70
CA SER A 64 8.91 -24.56 44.62
C SER A 64 9.34 -24.50 43.16
N PRO A 65 9.39 -23.28 42.58
CA PRO A 65 9.64 -23.14 41.17
C PRO A 65 11.12 -23.32 40.84
N ILE A 66 11.37 -23.76 39.62
CA ILE A 66 12.68 -23.66 38.96
C ILE A 66 12.59 -22.60 37.86
N THR A 67 13.72 -21.96 37.57
CA THR A 67 13.82 -20.96 36.50
C THR A 67 14.33 -21.61 35.23
N ILE A 68 13.54 -21.52 34.15
CA ILE A 68 13.95 -21.93 32.82
C ILE A 68 14.18 -20.68 31.97
N THR A 69 15.39 -20.54 31.44
CA THR A 69 15.77 -19.41 30.58
C THR A 69 16.15 -19.87 29.18
N GLY A 70 16.20 -18.94 28.23
CA GLY A 70 16.71 -19.20 26.89
C GLY A 70 16.69 -17.94 26.03
N THR A 71 17.05 -18.11 24.77
CA THR A 71 17.02 -17.04 23.77
C THR A 71 16.37 -17.56 22.50
N ALA A 72 15.49 -16.77 21.90
CA ALA A 72 14.91 -17.04 20.60
C ALA A 72 15.49 -16.05 19.57
N THR A 73 15.99 -16.59 18.46
CA THR A 73 16.55 -15.82 17.35
C THR A 73 15.99 -16.29 16.02
N TYR A 74 16.10 -15.45 15.01
CA TYR A 74 15.80 -15.80 13.62
C TYR A 74 16.89 -15.27 12.69
N GLN A 75 17.06 -15.90 11.54
CA GLN A 75 17.91 -15.40 10.47
C GLN A 75 17.05 -15.03 9.27
N ALA A 76 17.47 -14.01 8.55
CA ALA A 76 16.94 -13.64 7.24
C ALA A 76 18.09 -13.63 6.22
N ARG A 77 17.79 -13.86 4.94
CA ARG A 77 18.78 -13.62 3.89
C ARG A 77 19.05 -12.13 3.78
N VAL A 78 20.29 -11.76 3.47
CA VAL A 78 20.68 -10.37 3.24
C VAL A 78 20.92 -10.15 1.75
N THR A 79 20.57 -8.98 1.27
CA THR A 79 20.83 -8.61 -0.12
C THR A 79 22.32 -8.37 -0.35
N TYR A 80 22.81 -8.61 -1.57
CA TYR A 80 24.19 -8.33 -1.97
C TYR A 80 24.25 -7.76 -3.38
N GLY A 81 25.37 -7.14 -3.74
CA GLY A 81 25.64 -6.65 -5.10
C GLY A 81 24.78 -5.44 -5.53
N THR A 82 25.18 -4.82 -6.63
CA THR A 82 24.38 -3.80 -7.36
C THR A 82 23.75 -4.43 -8.61
N LYS A 83 22.67 -3.87 -9.16
CA LYS A 83 22.04 -4.40 -10.38
C LYS A 83 22.98 -4.26 -11.60
N PRO A 84 23.12 -5.27 -12.49
CA PRO A 84 22.59 -6.63 -12.46
C PRO A 84 23.67 -7.64 -11.99
N GLY A 85 23.83 -7.82 -10.69
CA GLY A 85 24.75 -8.80 -10.08
C GLY A 85 24.45 -9.09 -8.61
N GLY A 86 23.23 -8.75 -8.18
CA GLY A 86 22.81 -8.76 -6.79
C GLY A 86 21.37 -9.26 -6.62
N GLY A 87 20.99 -9.57 -5.38
CA GLY A 87 19.72 -10.19 -4.98
C GLY A 87 19.83 -10.76 -3.57
N LEU A 88 19.01 -11.73 -3.17
CA LEU A 88 19.11 -12.39 -1.87
C LEU A 88 20.32 -13.32 -1.79
N GLY A 89 21.22 -13.00 -0.87
CA GLY A 89 22.47 -13.70 -0.63
C GLY A 89 22.40 -14.74 0.47
N ASN A 90 23.51 -14.83 1.20
CA ASN A 90 23.67 -15.71 2.34
C ASN A 90 22.76 -15.31 3.50
N ALA A 91 22.60 -16.23 4.46
CA ALA A 91 22.01 -15.91 5.75
C ALA A 91 22.77 -14.76 6.43
N GLY A 92 22.03 -13.76 6.90
CA GLY A 92 22.55 -12.72 7.77
C GLY A 92 22.83 -13.23 9.19
N SER A 93 23.28 -12.32 10.04
CA SER A 93 23.40 -12.57 11.48
C SER A 93 22.03 -12.89 12.08
N ALA A 94 22.04 -13.73 13.12
CA ALA A 94 20.83 -14.01 13.89
C ALA A 94 20.35 -12.74 14.61
N LYS A 95 19.06 -12.43 14.44
CA LYS A 95 18.34 -11.32 15.06
C LYS A 95 17.45 -11.86 16.18
N PRO A 96 17.16 -11.07 17.23
CA PRO A 96 16.28 -11.50 18.31
C PRO A 96 14.83 -11.67 17.82
N VAL A 97 14.14 -12.69 18.30
CA VAL A 97 12.67 -12.77 18.16
C VAL A 97 12.05 -11.96 19.29
N ARG A 98 11.50 -10.78 18.99
CA ARG A 98 11.10 -9.78 20.01
C ARG A 98 9.62 -9.89 20.37
N TYR A 99 9.29 -9.88 21.66
CA TYR A 99 7.92 -9.80 22.17
C TYR A 99 6.96 -10.90 21.68
N ALA A 100 7.52 -12.05 21.32
CA ALA A 100 6.77 -13.20 20.83
C ALA A 100 6.18 -14.00 21.99
N GLU A 101 5.00 -14.57 21.78
CA GLU A 101 4.35 -15.50 22.70
C GLU A 101 5.24 -16.71 22.98
N ILE A 102 5.37 -17.03 24.27
CA ILE A 102 5.93 -18.30 24.73
C ILE A 102 4.83 -19.12 25.38
N MET A 103 4.74 -20.38 24.97
CA MET A 103 3.79 -21.34 25.51
C MET A 103 4.55 -22.59 25.93
N VAL A 104 4.30 -23.10 27.14
CA VAL A 104 4.85 -24.36 27.61
C VAL A 104 3.72 -25.36 27.82
N LYS A 105 3.86 -26.56 27.24
CA LYS A 105 2.89 -27.65 27.34
C LYS A 105 3.48 -28.86 28.06
N ASN A 106 2.64 -29.59 28.78
CA ASN A 106 2.98 -30.91 29.31
C ASN A 106 2.80 -32.02 28.24
N SER A 107 3.15 -33.26 28.59
CA SER A 107 3.00 -34.42 27.70
C SER A 107 1.55 -34.74 27.31
N ALA A 108 0.57 -34.26 28.07
CA ALA A 108 -0.87 -34.36 27.74
C ALA A 108 -1.35 -33.23 26.80
N GLY A 109 -0.45 -32.33 26.38
CA GLY A 109 -0.76 -31.20 25.50
C GLY A 109 -1.42 -30.01 26.20
N SER A 110 -1.56 -30.03 27.52
CA SER A 110 -2.12 -28.92 28.29
C SER A 110 -1.09 -27.83 28.50
N THR A 111 -1.49 -26.57 28.29
CA THR A 111 -0.67 -25.39 28.59
C THR A 111 -0.47 -25.28 30.10
N VAL A 112 0.78 -25.18 30.55
CA VAL A 112 1.14 -25.09 31.98
C VAL A 112 1.71 -23.74 32.37
N GLN A 113 2.38 -23.07 31.45
CA GLN A 113 2.97 -21.75 31.66
C GLN A 113 3.04 -20.99 30.35
N CYS A 114 2.84 -19.68 30.42
CA CYS A 114 3.03 -18.75 29.31
C CYS A 114 4.07 -17.70 29.66
N GLY A 115 4.59 -17.02 28.66
CA GLY A 115 5.44 -15.84 28.80
C GLY A 115 5.65 -15.16 27.46
N GLU A 116 6.62 -14.27 27.40
CA GLU A 116 6.99 -13.57 26.17
C GLU A 116 8.51 -13.47 26.08
N THR A 117 9.02 -13.38 24.85
CA THR A 117 10.42 -12.98 24.65
C THR A 117 10.59 -11.49 24.91
N LEU A 118 11.77 -11.09 25.40
CA LEU A 118 12.15 -9.70 25.62
C LEU A 118 12.68 -9.06 24.32
N VAL A 119 13.07 -7.79 24.41
CA VAL A 119 13.61 -7.00 23.28
C VAL A 119 14.90 -7.60 22.67
N ASP A 120 15.66 -8.36 23.45
CA ASP A 120 16.87 -9.06 23.03
C ASP A 120 16.62 -10.54 22.70
N GLY A 121 15.34 -10.95 22.64
CA GLY A 121 14.92 -12.33 22.36
C GLY A 121 15.10 -13.29 23.53
N THR A 122 15.61 -12.84 24.68
CA THR A 122 15.73 -13.67 25.87
C THR A 122 14.38 -13.90 26.54
N PHE A 123 14.28 -14.96 27.33
CA PHE A 123 13.10 -15.23 28.16
C PHE A 123 13.47 -15.93 29.46
N SER A 124 12.58 -15.81 30.45
CA SER A 124 12.71 -16.43 31.77
C SER A 124 11.34 -16.83 32.28
N LEU A 125 11.16 -18.12 32.57
CA LEU A 125 9.90 -18.70 33.01
C LEU A 125 10.09 -19.42 34.34
N GLN A 126 9.11 -19.29 35.24
CA GLN A 126 9.01 -20.11 36.44
C GLN A 126 8.24 -21.39 36.10
N MET A 127 8.82 -22.56 36.37
CA MET A 127 8.24 -23.87 36.09
C MET A 127 8.17 -24.72 37.37
N PRO A 128 7.30 -25.74 37.48
CA PRO A 128 7.28 -26.62 38.64
C PRO A 128 8.55 -27.46 38.70
N ASN A 129 9.02 -27.82 39.89
CA ASN A 129 10.13 -28.75 40.07
C ASN A 129 9.62 -30.18 40.34
N ASP A 130 9.01 -30.79 39.32
CA ASP A 130 8.28 -32.07 39.45
C ASP A 130 8.93 -33.23 38.68
N GLY A 131 10.04 -32.98 37.99
CA GLY A 131 10.74 -33.97 37.18
C GLY A 131 10.03 -34.34 35.87
N ASN A 132 8.92 -33.69 35.52
CA ASN A 132 8.21 -33.94 34.27
C ASN A 132 8.93 -33.32 33.07
N THR A 133 8.65 -33.86 31.88
CA THR A 133 9.10 -33.29 30.61
C THR A 133 8.06 -32.32 30.08
N TYR A 134 8.52 -31.15 29.66
CA TYR A 134 7.71 -30.10 29.08
C TYR A 134 8.25 -29.72 27.70
N THR A 135 7.36 -29.26 26.82
CA THR A 135 7.73 -28.69 25.52
C THR A 135 7.43 -27.20 25.53
N LEU A 136 8.45 -26.40 25.24
CA LEU A 136 8.39 -24.95 25.09
C LEU A 136 8.27 -24.59 23.62
N TYR A 137 7.36 -23.66 23.33
CA TYR A 137 7.07 -23.11 22.01
C TYR A 137 7.28 -21.60 22.06
N VAL A 138 8.06 -21.05 21.14
CA VAL A 138 8.11 -19.60 20.85
C VAL A 138 7.36 -19.40 19.54
N ASN A 139 6.25 -18.65 19.56
CA ASN A 139 5.30 -18.60 18.45
C ASN A 139 5.39 -17.29 17.67
N THR A 140 5.08 -17.30 16.38
CA THR A 140 4.99 -16.09 15.53
C THR A 140 3.72 -15.29 15.80
N ARG A 141 3.46 -14.99 17.09
CA ARG A 141 2.28 -14.29 17.59
C ARG A 141 2.64 -13.32 18.70
N ALA A 142 1.97 -12.18 18.72
CA ALA A 142 1.98 -11.24 19.82
C ALA A 142 0.57 -10.70 20.04
N ASN A 143 0.21 -10.49 21.30
CA ASN A 143 -1.01 -9.81 21.70
C ASN A 143 -0.72 -8.97 22.95
N ASN A 144 0.15 -7.98 22.76
CA ASN A 144 0.68 -7.16 23.84
C ASN A 144 0.83 -5.70 23.38
N SER A 145 1.39 -4.85 24.25
CA SER A 145 1.58 -3.43 23.98
C SER A 145 2.58 -3.12 22.85
N LYS A 146 3.29 -4.13 22.32
CA LYS A 146 4.33 -3.96 21.30
C LYS A 146 3.81 -4.29 19.91
N ALA A 147 3.02 -5.35 19.78
CA ALA A 147 2.33 -5.71 18.56
C ALA A 147 1.11 -6.60 18.85
N VAL A 148 0.13 -6.53 17.95
CA VAL A 148 -1.02 -7.45 17.91
C VAL A 148 -1.05 -8.11 16.54
N VAL A 149 -0.41 -9.27 16.42
CA VAL A 149 -0.15 -9.94 15.13
C VAL A 149 -0.13 -11.44 15.29
N SER A 150 -0.52 -12.16 14.23
CA SER A 150 -0.29 -13.60 14.10
C SER A 150 0.15 -13.92 12.67
N VAL A 151 1.36 -14.48 12.51
CA VAL A 151 1.85 -15.00 11.24
C VAL A 151 1.52 -16.49 11.17
N MET A 152 0.76 -16.87 10.15
CA MET A 152 0.13 -18.18 10.02
C MET A 152 0.32 -18.75 8.61
N ASP A 153 0.09 -20.05 8.47
CA ASP A 153 0.21 -20.75 7.19
C ASP A 153 -0.80 -20.23 6.15
N ARG A 154 -2.10 -20.41 6.40
CA ARG A 154 -3.15 -20.06 5.44
C ARG A 154 -4.50 -19.81 6.11
N PRO A 155 -5.42 -19.08 5.45
CA PRO A 155 -6.71 -18.74 6.03
C PRO A 155 -7.53 -19.96 6.46
N ALA A 156 -7.48 -21.08 5.72
CA ALA A 156 -8.28 -22.25 6.04
C ALA A 156 -7.83 -23.02 7.30
N LEU A 157 -6.57 -22.86 7.75
CA LEU A 157 -6.03 -23.61 8.89
C LEU A 157 -5.61 -22.74 10.07
N LYS A 158 -5.06 -21.54 9.80
CA LYS A 158 -4.60 -20.60 10.83
C LYS A 158 -3.59 -21.21 11.81
N ASN A 159 -2.67 -22.04 11.33
CA ASN A 159 -1.57 -22.55 12.15
C ASN A 159 -0.46 -21.50 12.17
N TYR A 160 -0.12 -21.00 13.35
CA TYR A 160 1.09 -20.19 13.53
C TYR A 160 2.34 -21.06 13.59
N TYR A 161 3.49 -20.44 13.32
CA TYR A 161 4.79 -21.09 13.35
C TYR A 161 5.39 -21.06 14.76
N SER A 162 6.17 -22.09 15.09
CA SER A 162 6.80 -22.20 16.41
C SER A 162 8.24 -22.68 16.33
N LEU A 163 9.11 -22.09 17.14
CA LEU A 163 10.36 -22.73 17.56
C LEU A 163 10.08 -23.60 18.78
N THR A 164 10.59 -24.83 18.78
CA THR A 164 10.26 -25.81 19.83
C THR A 164 11.50 -26.41 20.47
N THR A 165 11.47 -26.57 21.79
CA THR A 165 12.45 -27.39 22.53
C THR A 165 11.78 -28.11 23.68
N SER A 166 12.37 -29.19 24.17
CA SER A 166 11.87 -29.93 25.33
C SER A 166 12.89 -29.91 26.47
N PHE A 167 12.40 -29.86 27.71
CA PHE A 167 13.24 -29.89 28.89
C PHE A 167 12.58 -30.70 30.02
N VAL A 168 13.43 -31.28 30.88
CA VAL A 168 13.00 -31.93 32.12
C VAL A 168 13.07 -30.91 33.26
N ALA A 169 11.98 -30.78 34.00
CA ALA A 169 11.82 -29.82 35.09
C ALA A 169 12.37 -30.34 36.42
N ASN A 170 13.69 -30.51 36.50
CA ASN A 170 14.41 -31.06 37.66
C ASN A 170 15.49 -30.11 38.22
N GLY A 171 15.44 -28.83 37.86
CA GLY A 171 16.39 -27.80 38.29
C GLY A 171 16.42 -26.60 37.35
N SER A 172 16.80 -25.43 37.87
CA SER A 172 16.93 -24.21 37.06
C SER A 172 18.02 -24.39 36.00
N LYS A 173 17.73 -24.04 34.74
CA LYS A 173 18.65 -24.21 33.62
C LYS A 173 18.27 -23.32 32.43
N SER A 174 19.21 -23.16 31.52
CA SER A 174 18.93 -22.61 30.18
C SER A 174 18.59 -23.73 29.21
N VAL A 175 17.62 -23.51 28.31
CA VAL A 175 17.35 -24.37 27.15
C VAL A 175 18.18 -23.99 25.93
N GLY A 176 19.11 -23.05 26.08
CA GLY A 176 19.98 -22.55 25.01
C GLY A 176 19.26 -21.60 24.05
N THR A 177 19.80 -21.52 22.84
CA THR A 177 19.28 -20.68 21.76
C THR A 177 18.40 -21.52 20.83
N LEU A 178 17.16 -21.08 20.62
CA LEU A 178 16.29 -21.57 19.56
C LEU A 178 16.43 -20.62 18.37
N ASN A 179 16.83 -21.13 17.20
CA ASN A 179 17.07 -20.31 16.01
C ASN A 179 16.16 -20.72 14.84
N ALA A 180 15.41 -19.77 14.30
CA ALA A 180 14.69 -19.92 13.04
C ALA A 180 15.63 -19.67 11.86
N ALA A 181 15.97 -20.72 11.11
CA ALA A 181 16.94 -20.65 10.02
C ALA A 181 16.31 -20.24 8.67
N VAL A 182 17.15 -19.82 7.72
CA VAL A 182 16.77 -19.55 6.31
C VAL A 182 16.77 -20.82 5.43
N THR A 183 17.12 -21.97 6.02
CA THR A 183 17.20 -23.27 5.34
C THR A 183 16.17 -24.25 5.92
N GLY A 184 15.99 -25.40 5.27
CA GLY A 184 15.00 -26.39 5.70
C GLY A 184 13.58 -25.85 5.53
N ASP A 185 12.85 -25.71 6.62
CA ASP A 185 11.48 -25.16 6.62
C ASP A 185 11.44 -23.64 6.45
N ILE A 186 12.60 -22.96 6.46
CA ILE A 186 12.71 -21.50 6.30
C ILE A 186 11.86 -20.75 7.34
N LEU A 187 11.84 -21.24 8.58
CA LEU A 187 11.12 -20.58 9.67
C LEU A 187 11.59 -19.13 9.89
N GLY A 188 12.82 -18.81 9.48
CA GLY A 188 13.32 -17.44 9.44
C GLY A 188 12.41 -16.48 8.69
N GLY A 189 11.71 -16.92 7.63
CA GLY A 189 10.76 -16.11 6.87
C GLY A 189 9.55 -15.69 7.70
N ALA A 190 8.88 -16.64 8.36
CA ALA A 190 7.74 -16.36 9.23
C ALA A 190 8.10 -15.43 10.40
N PHE A 191 9.27 -15.65 11.03
CA PHE A 191 9.76 -14.79 12.11
C PHE A 191 10.24 -13.41 11.60
N ASN A 192 10.75 -13.31 10.37
CA ASN A 192 11.09 -12.03 9.76
C ASN A 192 9.84 -11.17 9.52
N ILE A 193 8.78 -11.76 8.94
CA ILE A 193 7.49 -11.08 8.73
C ILE A 193 6.94 -10.57 10.07
N PHE A 194 6.93 -11.44 11.10
CA PHE A 194 6.53 -11.06 12.45
C PHE A 194 7.35 -9.89 12.99
N ASP A 195 8.67 -9.94 12.86
CA ASP A 195 9.56 -8.92 13.41
C ASP A 195 9.50 -7.59 12.66
N GLN A 196 9.26 -7.57 11.34
CA GLN A 196 9.03 -6.34 10.59
C GLN A 196 7.77 -5.61 11.08
N ILE A 197 6.69 -6.34 11.39
CA ILE A 197 5.48 -5.76 11.98
C ILE A 197 5.75 -5.18 13.38
N VAL A 198 6.55 -5.86 14.19
CA VAL A 198 7.01 -5.35 15.50
C VAL A 198 7.84 -4.07 15.32
N GLU A 199 8.74 -4.04 14.33
CA GLU A 199 9.59 -2.89 14.04
C GLU A 199 8.77 -1.67 13.62
N THR A 200 7.81 -1.83 12.69
CA THR A 200 6.95 -0.72 12.29
C THR A 200 6.15 -0.15 13.47
N ASN A 201 5.66 -1.00 14.37
CA ASN A 201 5.00 -0.53 15.59
C ASN A 201 5.96 0.24 16.53
N ASN A 202 7.23 -0.17 16.64
CA ASN A 202 8.23 0.54 17.42
C ASN A 202 8.56 1.92 16.81
N TYR A 203 8.73 1.96 15.49
CA TYR A 203 8.96 3.19 14.74
C TYR A 203 7.81 4.18 14.98
N LEU A 204 6.57 3.77 14.73
CA LEU A 204 5.39 4.62 14.92
C LEU A 204 5.24 5.10 16.37
N ARG A 205 5.47 4.23 17.37
CA ARG A 205 5.46 4.64 18.79
C ARG A 205 6.47 5.74 19.09
N THR A 206 7.60 5.74 18.41
CA THR A 206 8.68 6.71 18.62
C THR A 206 8.36 8.01 17.90
N GLU A 207 8.11 7.93 16.60
CA GLU A 207 7.97 9.11 15.73
C GLU A 207 6.63 9.82 15.90
N ALA A 208 5.54 9.08 16.14
CA ALA A 208 4.23 9.67 16.45
C ALA A 208 4.07 10.02 17.95
N SER A 209 5.09 9.83 18.79
CA SER A 209 4.99 10.13 20.21
C SER A 209 4.73 11.61 20.45
N SER A 210 3.91 11.91 21.46
CA SER A 210 3.59 13.29 21.87
C SER A 210 2.90 14.13 20.79
N CYS A 211 2.44 13.54 19.68
CA CYS A 211 1.64 14.24 18.68
C CYS A 211 0.40 14.88 19.30
N SER A 212 -0.25 14.22 20.25
CA SER A 212 -1.40 14.77 20.99
C SER A 212 -1.09 16.06 21.73
N SER A 213 0.15 16.20 22.21
CA SER A 213 0.64 17.41 22.91
C SER A 213 1.17 18.48 21.94
N THR A 214 1.68 18.09 20.77
CA THR A 214 2.14 19.01 19.72
C THR A 214 0.96 19.60 18.96
N TYR A 215 -0.04 18.79 18.65
CA TYR A 215 -1.17 19.13 17.80
C TYR A 215 -2.49 18.74 18.44
N THR A 216 -3.29 19.73 18.84
CA THR A 216 -4.63 19.50 19.42
C THR A 216 -5.46 18.61 18.49
N GLY A 217 -6.00 17.51 19.04
CA GLY A 217 -6.81 16.53 18.30
C GLY A 217 -6.02 15.44 17.56
N CYS A 218 -4.68 15.51 17.54
CA CYS A 218 -3.85 14.39 17.08
C CYS A 218 -3.87 13.25 18.11
N GLN A 219 -3.58 12.03 17.65
CA GLN A 219 -3.54 10.83 18.48
C GLN A 219 -2.10 10.32 18.57
N ASP A 220 -1.61 10.05 19.77
CA ASP A 220 -0.34 9.35 19.93
C ASP A 220 -0.51 7.88 19.50
N PHE A 221 0.50 7.33 18.84
CA PHE A 221 0.49 5.91 18.49
C PHE A 221 0.87 5.05 19.70
N SER A 222 0.11 3.99 19.95
CA SER A 222 0.40 3.01 21.00
C SER A 222 0.73 1.64 20.40
N VAL A 223 -0.25 1.01 19.77
CA VAL A 223 -0.11 -0.24 19.02
C VAL A 223 -1.21 -0.30 17.97
N ALA A 224 -0.92 -0.86 16.81
CA ALA A 224 -1.94 -1.06 15.79
C ALA A 224 -2.97 -2.14 16.20
N PRO A 225 -4.18 -2.14 15.62
CA PRO A 225 -5.13 -3.24 15.75
C PRO A 225 -4.54 -4.59 15.33
N LYS A 226 -5.28 -5.67 15.62
CA LYS A 226 -4.85 -7.02 15.24
C LYS A 226 -4.74 -7.17 13.72
N VAL A 227 -3.63 -7.76 13.28
CA VAL A 227 -3.45 -8.19 11.89
C VAL A 227 -3.16 -9.68 11.79
N GLU A 228 -3.74 -10.34 10.80
CA GLU A 228 -3.43 -11.72 10.41
C GLU A 228 -2.48 -11.68 9.21
N ALA A 229 -1.29 -12.25 9.32
CA ALA A 229 -0.36 -12.38 8.20
C ALA A 229 -0.31 -13.84 7.74
N TYR A 230 -0.49 -14.09 6.45
CA TYR A 230 -0.46 -15.43 5.86
C TYR A 230 0.76 -15.58 4.98
N TRP A 231 1.52 -16.64 5.23
CA TRP A 231 2.71 -16.97 4.47
C TRP A 231 2.92 -18.48 4.52
N MET A 232 3.28 -19.08 3.39
CA MET A 232 3.72 -20.47 3.31
C MET A 232 4.89 -20.58 2.35
N LYS A 233 5.94 -21.30 2.76
CA LYS A 233 7.07 -21.66 1.90
C LYS A 233 6.59 -22.23 0.57
N GLY A 234 7.05 -21.64 -0.53
CA GLY A 234 6.79 -22.06 -1.91
C GLY A 234 5.37 -21.80 -2.43
N VAL A 235 4.57 -20.98 -1.74
CA VAL A 235 3.17 -20.73 -2.09
C VAL A 235 2.95 -19.30 -2.57
N ASN A 236 2.21 -19.18 -3.68
CA ASN A 236 1.64 -17.93 -4.14
C ASN A 236 0.30 -17.67 -3.43
N PRO A 237 0.22 -16.68 -2.53
CA PRO A 237 -1.02 -16.44 -1.80
C PRO A 237 -2.13 -15.84 -2.66
N ALA A 238 -1.83 -15.28 -3.84
CA ALA A 238 -2.84 -14.77 -4.77
C ALA A 238 -3.79 -15.89 -5.25
N THR A 239 -3.35 -17.15 -5.18
CA THR A 239 -4.19 -18.32 -5.49
C THR A 239 -5.38 -18.47 -4.54
N TYR A 240 -5.28 -17.94 -3.30
CA TYR A 240 -6.40 -17.91 -2.34
C TYR A 240 -7.55 -16.99 -2.79
N LEU A 241 -7.29 -16.10 -3.75
CA LEU A 241 -8.26 -15.22 -4.39
C LEU A 241 -8.51 -15.60 -5.87
N GLY A 242 -8.00 -16.75 -6.32
CA GLY A 242 -8.18 -17.23 -7.68
C GLY A 242 -7.26 -16.59 -8.73
N SER A 243 -6.21 -15.89 -8.32
CA SER A 243 -5.19 -15.32 -9.21
C SER A 243 -3.95 -16.21 -9.28
N THR A 244 -3.29 -16.23 -10.44
CA THR A 244 -2.02 -16.94 -10.65
C THR A 244 -0.82 -16.00 -10.70
N SER A 245 -1.03 -14.69 -10.71
CA SER A 245 0.05 -13.69 -10.66
C SER A 245 0.76 -13.79 -9.31
N ALA A 246 2.08 -13.88 -9.31
CA ALA A 246 2.88 -13.84 -8.08
C ALA A 246 2.71 -12.47 -7.44
N LEU A 247 2.25 -12.42 -6.19
CA LEU A 247 1.92 -11.16 -5.54
C LEU A 247 1.85 -11.32 -4.01
N SER A 248 2.53 -10.43 -3.30
CA SER A 248 2.18 -10.06 -1.91
C SER A 248 1.13 -8.96 -1.92
N PHE A 249 0.19 -9.00 -0.98
CA PHE A 249 -0.87 -8.00 -0.92
C PHE A 249 -1.51 -7.92 0.47
N TYR A 250 -2.00 -6.74 0.81
CA TYR A 250 -2.96 -6.52 1.89
C TYR A 250 -4.41 -6.65 1.37
N LEU A 251 -5.29 -7.21 2.20
CA LEU A 251 -6.72 -7.31 1.90
C LEU A 251 -7.54 -6.40 2.84
N PRO A 252 -7.95 -5.20 2.34
CA PRO A 252 -8.72 -4.22 3.12
C PRO A 252 -10.04 -4.76 3.66
N GLY A 253 -10.42 -4.30 4.86
CA GLY A 253 -11.63 -4.73 5.56
C GLY A 253 -11.56 -6.10 6.23
N TYR A 254 -10.51 -6.90 5.96
CA TYR A 254 -10.27 -8.18 6.63
C TYR A 254 -9.07 -8.14 7.58
N SER A 255 -8.24 -7.10 7.51
CA SER A 255 -6.99 -6.99 8.29
C SER A 255 -6.05 -8.18 8.05
N ARG A 256 -5.88 -8.55 6.77
CA ARG A 256 -5.07 -9.69 6.35
C ARG A 256 -3.94 -9.27 5.41
N LEU A 257 -2.72 -9.61 5.77
CA LEU A 257 -1.56 -9.54 4.88
C LEU A 257 -1.31 -10.92 4.28
N PHE A 258 -0.91 -10.94 3.02
CA PHE A 258 -0.52 -12.14 2.30
C PHE A 258 0.87 -11.92 1.73
N ILE A 259 1.83 -12.73 2.16
CA ILE A 259 3.23 -12.60 1.75
C ILE A 259 3.61 -13.77 0.85
N LEU A 260 4.23 -13.48 -0.28
CA LEU A 260 4.67 -14.45 -1.27
C LEU A 260 5.79 -15.33 -0.69
N GLY A 261 5.56 -16.64 -0.69
CA GLY A 261 6.54 -17.61 -0.21
C GLY A 261 7.30 -18.33 -1.31
N GLY A 262 6.98 -18.08 -2.58
CA GLY A 262 7.52 -18.79 -3.74
C GLY A 262 6.42 -19.28 -4.68
N LEU A 263 6.82 -19.95 -5.76
CA LEU A 263 5.88 -20.47 -6.76
C LEU A 263 6.01 -21.99 -6.89
N ASN A 264 4.90 -22.71 -6.75
CA ASN A 264 4.83 -24.17 -6.95
C ASN A 264 5.86 -24.97 -6.13
N GLY A 265 6.17 -24.52 -4.91
CA GLY A 265 7.16 -25.14 -4.03
C GLY A 265 8.59 -24.65 -4.22
N ASP A 266 8.88 -23.86 -5.26
CA ASP A 266 10.19 -23.24 -5.48
C ASP A 266 10.36 -22.00 -4.60
N THR A 267 11.51 -21.90 -3.94
CA THR A 267 11.93 -20.74 -3.13
C THR A 267 13.30 -20.19 -3.55
N ASP A 268 13.96 -20.85 -4.50
CA ASP A 268 15.36 -20.62 -4.83
C ASP A 268 15.54 -19.92 -6.18
N ASN A 269 14.56 -20.06 -7.08
CA ASN A 269 14.62 -19.47 -8.42
C ASN A 269 13.44 -18.54 -8.73
N THR A 270 12.46 -18.44 -7.84
CA THR A 270 11.26 -17.64 -8.03
C THR A 270 11.18 -16.51 -7.03
N ASP A 271 10.32 -15.55 -7.32
CA ASP A 271 9.98 -14.46 -6.42
C ASP A 271 9.54 -14.96 -5.04
N THR A 272 10.09 -14.35 -3.99
CA THR A 272 9.77 -14.61 -2.59
C THR A 272 9.94 -13.34 -1.75
N ASP A 273 8.90 -12.97 -1.01
CA ASP A 273 8.90 -11.68 -0.29
C ASP A 273 9.20 -11.80 1.21
N HIS A 274 9.33 -13.01 1.74
CA HIS A 274 9.51 -13.22 3.19
C HIS A 274 10.84 -12.69 3.76
N PHE A 275 11.80 -12.34 2.89
CA PHE A 275 13.02 -11.64 3.26
C PHE A 275 13.13 -10.24 2.65
N ASP A 276 12.14 -9.81 1.87
CA ASP A 276 12.05 -8.48 1.30
C ASP A 276 11.29 -7.58 2.27
N ASN A 277 12.04 -7.02 3.21
CA ASN A 277 11.47 -6.18 4.28
C ASN A 277 10.69 -4.98 3.71
N SER A 278 11.11 -4.43 2.57
CA SER A 278 10.39 -3.35 1.89
C SER A 278 8.97 -3.77 1.54
N VAL A 279 8.79 -4.96 0.95
CA VAL A 279 7.47 -5.50 0.58
C VAL A 279 6.63 -5.78 1.83
N ILE A 280 7.19 -6.44 2.84
CA ILE A 280 6.47 -6.76 4.08
C ILE A 280 5.93 -5.49 4.75
N ILE A 281 6.75 -4.45 4.86
CA ILE A 281 6.36 -3.19 5.51
C ILE A 281 5.44 -2.37 4.61
N HIS A 282 5.60 -2.41 3.29
CA HIS A 282 4.69 -1.78 2.33
C HIS A 282 3.26 -2.32 2.52
N GLU A 283 3.08 -3.64 2.55
CA GLU A 283 1.76 -4.26 2.79
C GLU A 283 1.21 -3.93 4.19
N TYR A 284 2.09 -3.85 5.20
CA TYR A 284 1.70 -3.39 6.52
C TYR A 284 1.31 -1.91 6.52
N GLY A 285 1.87 -1.11 5.61
CA GLY A 285 1.49 0.27 5.32
C GLY A 285 0.04 0.39 4.89
N HIS A 286 -0.41 -0.45 3.95
CA HIS A 286 -1.83 -0.49 3.55
C HIS A 286 -2.74 -0.93 4.70
N PHE A 287 -2.30 -1.87 5.54
CA PHE A 287 -3.04 -2.22 6.75
C PHE A 287 -3.22 -1.01 7.67
N LEU A 288 -2.15 -0.25 7.92
CA LEU A 288 -2.21 0.97 8.73
C LEU A 288 -3.14 2.02 8.10
N GLU A 289 -3.10 2.19 6.79
CA GLU A 289 -4.03 3.08 6.08
C GLU A 289 -5.48 2.67 6.33
N ASP A 290 -5.82 1.41 6.12
CA ASP A 290 -7.18 0.89 6.27
C ASP A 290 -7.73 1.09 7.70
N VAL A 291 -6.94 0.74 8.72
CA VAL A 291 -7.45 0.65 10.11
C VAL A 291 -7.16 1.87 10.98
N VAL A 292 -6.18 2.72 10.63
CA VAL A 292 -5.77 3.85 11.49
C VAL A 292 -6.37 5.18 11.04
N PHE A 293 -6.31 5.47 9.73
CA PHE A 293 -6.70 6.78 9.18
C PHE A 293 -7.70 6.71 8.02
N GLY A 294 -8.03 5.51 7.56
CA GLY A 294 -9.07 5.20 6.58
C GLY A 294 -8.59 5.34 5.15
N SER A 295 -8.76 4.29 4.35
CA SER A 295 -8.46 4.32 2.91
C SER A 295 -9.66 4.75 2.06
N ASN A 296 -9.39 5.47 0.96
CA ASN A 296 -10.33 5.58 -0.16
C ASN A 296 -9.73 5.05 -1.47
N SER A 297 -8.58 4.36 -1.39
CA SER A 297 -7.96 3.72 -2.53
C SER A 297 -8.93 2.72 -3.15
N PRO A 298 -9.17 2.79 -4.46
CA PRO A 298 -9.94 1.76 -5.15
C PRO A 298 -9.11 0.48 -5.34
N GLY A 299 -7.80 0.53 -5.04
CA GLY A 299 -6.82 -0.43 -5.50
C GLY A 299 -6.76 -0.49 -7.03
N GLY A 300 -6.02 -1.44 -7.57
CA GLY A 300 -5.97 -1.72 -8.99
C GLY A 300 -4.56 -2.03 -9.47
N SER A 301 -4.42 -2.22 -10.78
CA SER A 301 -3.10 -2.31 -11.40
C SER A 301 -2.45 -0.94 -11.44
N HIS A 302 -1.24 -0.85 -10.92
CA HIS A 302 -0.42 0.35 -10.98
C HIS A 302 1.02 -0.03 -11.29
N SER A 303 1.76 0.95 -11.79
CA SER A 303 3.20 0.95 -11.88
C SER A 303 3.64 2.38 -11.62
N GLY A 304 4.78 2.56 -10.93
CA GLY A 304 5.18 3.89 -10.48
C GLY A 304 5.52 4.89 -11.60
N ASP A 305 5.61 4.42 -12.86
CA ASP A 305 5.80 5.24 -14.06
C ASP A 305 4.53 5.84 -14.65
N LYS A 306 3.35 5.46 -14.13
CA LYS A 306 2.07 5.89 -14.70
C LYS A 306 1.41 7.02 -13.93
N ILE A 307 0.61 7.79 -14.66
CA ILE A 307 -0.45 8.63 -14.12
C ILE A 307 -1.60 7.70 -13.77
N ILE A 308 -1.94 7.61 -12.48
CA ILE A 308 -2.97 6.71 -11.95
C ILE A 308 -3.98 7.49 -11.10
N ASP A 309 -5.04 6.83 -10.63
CA ASP A 309 -6.02 7.44 -9.73
C ASP A 309 -5.30 8.07 -8.51
N PRO A 310 -5.51 9.36 -8.19
CA PRO A 310 -4.85 10.05 -7.06
C PRO A 310 -5.03 9.39 -5.69
N ARG A 311 -6.11 8.62 -5.49
CA ARG A 311 -6.34 7.85 -4.27
C ARG A 311 -5.46 6.60 -4.23
N LEU A 312 -5.21 6.00 -5.40
CA LEU A 312 -4.28 4.89 -5.54
C LEU A 312 -2.83 5.39 -5.41
N ALA A 313 -2.46 6.48 -6.10
CA ALA A 313 -1.15 7.11 -5.96
C ALA A 313 -0.81 7.45 -4.50
N TRP A 314 -1.79 7.94 -3.73
CA TRP A 314 -1.63 8.14 -2.30
C TRP A 314 -1.34 6.82 -1.55
N SER A 315 -2.17 5.80 -1.75
CA SER A 315 -2.08 4.51 -1.06
C SER A 315 -0.74 3.81 -1.30
N GLU A 316 -0.33 3.71 -2.56
CA GLU A 316 0.94 3.10 -2.94
C GLU A 316 2.13 3.95 -2.48
N GLY A 317 2.02 5.28 -2.61
CA GLY A 317 3.05 6.21 -2.14
C GLY A 317 3.26 6.16 -0.63
N TRP A 318 2.18 5.97 0.15
CA TRP A 318 2.25 5.74 1.58
C TRP A 318 2.95 4.41 1.93
N GLY A 319 2.62 3.32 1.23
CA GLY A 319 3.27 2.02 1.40
C GLY A 319 4.79 2.09 1.16
N ASN A 320 5.19 2.74 0.07
CA ASN A 320 6.60 2.96 -0.26
C ASN A 320 7.33 3.87 0.74
N PHE A 321 6.66 4.92 1.21
CA PHE A 321 7.21 5.83 2.21
C PHE A 321 7.42 5.11 3.55
N ILE A 322 6.40 4.41 4.06
CA ILE A 322 6.49 3.87 5.42
C ILE A 322 7.54 2.75 5.51
N GLN A 323 7.74 1.97 4.44
CA GLN A 323 8.84 1.00 4.42
C GLN A 323 10.22 1.68 4.48
N ALA A 324 10.40 2.79 3.75
CA ALA A 324 11.64 3.56 3.76
C ALA A 324 11.90 4.16 5.14
N ALA A 325 10.86 4.76 5.73
CA ALA A 325 10.86 5.39 7.03
C ALA A 325 11.24 4.42 8.15
N VAL A 326 10.64 3.21 8.16
CA VAL A 326 10.89 2.17 9.16
C VAL A 326 12.28 1.56 8.99
N LEU A 327 12.71 1.29 7.75
CA LEU A 327 14.02 0.70 7.46
C LEU A 327 15.16 1.74 7.51
N ASN A 328 14.81 3.02 7.63
CA ASN A 328 15.73 4.15 7.61
C ASN A 328 16.68 4.10 6.39
N THR A 329 16.08 3.90 5.21
CA THR A 329 16.76 3.84 3.91
C THR A 329 15.79 4.35 2.84
N SER A 330 16.30 5.08 1.86
CA SER A 330 15.51 5.47 0.69
C SER A 330 15.33 4.32 -0.31
N GLU A 331 16.01 3.18 -0.12
CA GLU A 331 15.90 2.06 -1.06
C GLU A 331 14.62 1.24 -0.86
N TYR A 332 13.81 1.09 -1.91
CA TYR A 332 12.81 0.04 -2.01
C TYR A 332 13.42 -1.17 -2.72
N ILE A 333 13.40 -2.34 -2.08
CA ILE A 333 14.01 -3.56 -2.60
C ILE A 333 13.01 -4.70 -2.68
N ASP A 334 12.95 -5.33 -3.85
CA ASP A 334 12.18 -6.54 -4.16
C ASP A 334 13.08 -7.48 -4.98
N THR A 335 13.11 -8.76 -4.60
CA THR A 335 14.04 -9.74 -5.14
C THR A 335 13.36 -10.97 -5.69
N THR A 336 14.03 -11.63 -6.63
CA THR A 336 13.65 -12.97 -7.09
C THR A 336 14.72 -13.96 -6.70
N GLY A 337 14.29 -15.14 -6.24
CA GLY A 337 15.11 -16.28 -5.87
C GLY A 337 16.25 -15.94 -4.89
N ASN A 338 17.23 -16.83 -4.75
CA ASN A 338 18.32 -16.63 -3.80
C ASN A 338 19.62 -17.32 -4.25
N ILE A 339 20.70 -17.14 -3.47
CA ILE A 339 22.04 -17.65 -3.78
C ILE A 339 22.14 -19.17 -3.97
N ASP A 340 21.17 -19.95 -3.46
CA ASP A 340 21.13 -21.40 -3.65
C ASP A 340 20.51 -21.79 -5.01
N GLY A 341 19.95 -20.83 -5.74
CA GLY A 341 19.39 -20.97 -7.08
C GLY A 341 19.77 -19.80 -8.00
N SER A 342 18.76 -19.13 -8.57
CA SER A 342 18.93 -17.94 -9.41
C SER A 342 18.41 -16.72 -8.66
N THR A 343 19.27 -15.72 -8.46
CA THR A 343 18.88 -14.50 -7.74
C THR A 343 19.10 -13.24 -8.55
N ALA A 344 18.15 -12.32 -8.41
CA ALA A 344 18.23 -10.98 -8.94
C ALA A 344 17.39 -10.02 -8.09
N TYR A 345 17.64 -8.73 -8.19
CA TYR A 345 16.66 -7.73 -7.79
C TYR A 345 15.59 -7.63 -8.88
N ILE A 346 14.31 -7.89 -8.55
CA ILE A 346 13.17 -7.53 -9.39
C ILE A 346 13.11 -6.00 -9.44
N PHE A 347 13.08 -5.38 -8.27
CA PHE A 347 13.06 -3.94 -8.10
C PHE A 347 14.14 -3.49 -7.10
N LYS A 348 14.80 -2.38 -7.44
CA LYS A 348 15.71 -1.69 -6.53
C LYS A 348 15.69 -0.22 -6.94
N LEU A 349 14.88 0.56 -6.23
CA LEU A 349 14.67 1.97 -6.51
C LEU A 349 15.15 2.79 -5.33
N ASP A 350 15.83 3.89 -5.64
CA ASP A 350 16.06 4.95 -4.68
C ASP A 350 14.84 5.87 -4.69
N LEU A 351 14.14 5.94 -3.56
CA LEU A 351 12.95 6.76 -3.36
C LEU A 351 13.29 8.22 -3.07
N GLU A 352 14.58 8.55 -2.92
CA GLU A 352 15.08 9.93 -2.85
C GLU A 352 15.23 10.46 -4.29
N THR A 353 16.12 9.86 -5.07
CA THR A 353 16.47 10.42 -6.37
C THR A 353 15.48 10.00 -7.46
N ALA A 354 14.77 10.98 -8.02
CA ALA A 354 13.90 10.74 -9.17
C ALA A 354 14.67 10.10 -10.35
N GLN A 355 14.17 8.97 -10.84
CA GLN A 355 14.76 8.28 -11.98
C GLN A 355 14.09 8.69 -13.30
N THR A 356 14.89 9.25 -14.22
CA THR A 356 14.43 9.66 -15.55
C THR A 356 13.72 8.52 -16.28
N GLY A 357 12.49 8.78 -16.73
CA GLY A 357 11.68 7.85 -17.52
C GLY A 357 10.62 7.08 -16.72
N ASN A 358 10.76 6.97 -15.40
CA ASN A 358 9.90 6.12 -14.57
C ASN A 358 9.09 6.89 -13.52
N ASP A 359 9.34 8.19 -13.30
CA ASP A 359 8.96 8.78 -12.01
C ASP A 359 8.99 10.32 -11.93
N ILE A 360 8.95 11.01 -13.08
CA ILE A 360 9.12 12.46 -13.08
C ILE A 360 7.83 13.12 -13.56
N PRO A 361 7.10 13.86 -12.68
CA PRO A 361 5.99 14.67 -13.15
C PRO A 361 6.52 15.74 -14.10
N THR A 362 5.81 15.94 -15.22
CA THR A 362 6.22 16.85 -16.30
C THR A 362 5.37 18.11 -16.36
N ALA A 363 4.15 18.06 -15.83
CA ALA A 363 3.22 19.18 -15.68
C ALA A 363 2.94 19.50 -14.21
N SER A 364 2.52 20.73 -13.92
CA SER A 364 1.95 21.09 -12.61
C SER A 364 0.67 20.29 -12.38
N GLY A 365 0.43 19.78 -11.17
CA GLY A 365 -0.74 18.95 -10.85
C GLY A 365 -0.50 17.46 -11.04
N GLU A 366 0.38 17.08 -11.99
CA GLU A 366 0.65 15.68 -12.33
C GLU A 366 1.20 14.87 -11.16
N GLY A 367 1.95 15.50 -10.26
CA GLY A 367 2.46 14.85 -9.04
C GLY A 367 1.36 14.27 -8.16
N ASN A 368 0.14 14.83 -8.23
CA ASN A 368 -1.00 14.30 -7.48
C ASN A 368 -1.47 12.90 -7.97
N PHE A 369 -1.06 12.50 -9.18
CA PHE A 369 -1.43 11.26 -9.84
C PHE A 369 -0.26 10.25 -9.89
N ARG A 370 0.87 10.54 -9.23
CA ARG A 370 2.09 9.71 -9.28
C ARG A 370 2.48 9.16 -7.91
N GLU A 371 2.46 7.84 -7.79
CA GLU A 371 2.83 7.08 -6.59
C GLU A 371 4.16 7.51 -5.98
N PHE A 372 5.21 7.56 -6.79
CA PHE A 372 6.54 7.87 -6.30
C PHE A 372 6.76 9.39 -6.09
N SER A 373 5.97 10.26 -6.71
CA SER A 373 5.94 11.68 -6.34
C SER A 373 5.36 11.87 -4.94
N VAL A 374 4.30 11.13 -4.60
CA VAL A 374 3.78 11.07 -3.23
C VAL A 374 4.83 10.49 -2.28
N THR A 375 5.53 9.43 -2.70
CA THR A 375 6.57 8.78 -1.88
C THR A 375 7.70 9.75 -1.54
N ARG A 376 8.30 10.39 -2.55
CA ARG A 376 9.37 11.39 -2.38
C ARG A 376 8.94 12.51 -1.46
N PHE A 377 7.77 13.10 -1.73
CA PHE A 377 7.21 14.15 -0.88
C PHE A 377 7.18 13.74 0.59
N LEU A 378 6.68 12.54 0.92
CA LEU A 378 6.60 12.08 2.31
C LEU A 378 7.97 11.77 2.92
N TRP A 379 8.91 11.27 2.11
CA TRP A 379 10.27 10.96 2.53
C TRP A 379 11.09 12.23 2.83
N ASP A 380 11.10 13.20 1.91
CA ASP A 380 11.74 14.52 2.02
C ASP A 380 11.18 15.34 3.22
N MET A 381 10.00 14.99 3.75
CA MET A 381 9.48 15.61 4.97
C MET A 381 10.23 15.16 6.24
N ILE A 382 10.79 13.95 6.25
CA ILE A 382 11.32 13.33 7.47
C ILE A 382 12.82 13.13 7.46
N ASP A 383 13.40 12.95 6.28
CA ASP A 383 14.81 12.71 6.12
C ASP A 383 15.61 13.99 6.44
N SER A 384 16.94 13.93 6.39
CA SER A 384 17.79 15.06 6.77
C SER A 384 18.64 15.60 5.63
N ASN A 385 18.58 14.97 4.47
CA ASN A 385 19.47 15.27 3.36
C ASN A 385 18.81 16.32 2.49
N ALA A 386 19.21 17.58 2.68
CA ALA A 386 18.77 18.62 1.75
C ALA A 386 19.26 18.31 0.33
N ASP A 387 18.34 18.11 -0.60
CA ASP A 387 18.65 17.79 -1.98
C ASP A 387 17.88 18.70 -2.96
N THR A 388 18.50 18.95 -4.11
CA THR A 388 18.00 19.93 -5.09
C THR A 388 17.44 19.18 -6.28
N ARG A 389 16.11 19.28 -6.48
CA ARG A 389 15.40 18.65 -7.57
C ARG A 389 14.56 19.69 -8.32
N PHE A 390 14.58 19.57 -9.65
CA PHE A 390 13.89 20.48 -10.58
C PHE A 390 14.17 21.96 -10.33
N THR A 391 13.25 22.66 -9.67
CA THR A 391 13.27 24.11 -9.46
C THR A 391 13.56 24.52 -8.02
N GLY A 392 13.79 23.57 -7.10
CA GLY A 392 13.92 23.86 -5.68
C GLY A 392 14.86 22.90 -4.93
N THR A 393 15.04 23.20 -3.65
CA THR A 393 15.80 22.39 -2.70
C THR A 393 14.90 22.07 -1.51
N ASP A 394 14.77 20.81 -1.13
CA ASP A 394 14.09 20.48 0.12
C ASP A 394 14.97 20.93 1.31
N ASN A 395 14.33 21.52 2.30
CA ASN A 395 15.01 21.97 3.53
C ASN A 395 14.18 21.57 4.76
N VAL A 396 13.19 20.71 4.55
CA VAL A 396 12.32 20.17 5.58
C VAL A 396 12.97 18.91 6.12
N SER A 397 12.77 18.62 7.39
CA SER A 397 13.28 17.40 8.03
C SER A 397 12.52 17.14 9.32
N GLY A 398 12.49 15.87 9.75
CA GLY A 398 11.91 15.46 11.02
C GLY A 398 10.42 15.79 11.19
N ALA A 399 9.67 15.92 10.09
CA ALA A 399 8.26 16.32 10.11
C ALA A 399 7.28 15.14 10.20
N PHE A 400 7.71 13.98 10.73
CA PHE A 400 6.83 12.81 10.83
C PHE A 400 5.56 13.10 11.63
N LYS A 401 5.63 13.95 12.67
CA LYS A 401 4.44 14.37 13.44
C LYS A 401 3.45 15.16 12.61
N ASP A 402 3.90 15.93 11.62
CA ASP A 402 3.05 16.71 10.73
C ASP A 402 2.31 15.76 9.77
N ILE A 403 3.01 14.74 9.26
CA ILE A 403 2.40 13.63 8.51
C ILE A 403 1.34 12.96 9.40
N TRP A 404 1.74 12.50 10.58
CA TRP A 404 0.86 11.76 11.48
C TRP A 404 -0.37 12.55 11.92
N ALA A 405 -0.24 13.87 12.15
CA ALA A 405 -1.36 14.74 12.47
C ALA A 405 -2.33 14.88 11.30
N SER A 406 -1.82 15.07 10.08
CA SER A 406 -2.63 15.13 8.85
C SER A 406 -3.36 13.81 8.58
N LEU A 407 -2.88 12.69 9.10
CA LEU A 407 -3.56 11.39 8.99
C LEU A 407 -4.57 11.16 10.13
N THR A 408 -4.20 11.41 11.38
CA THR A 408 -4.91 10.86 12.54
C THR A 408 -5.86 11.83 13.24
N LYS A 409 -5.79 13.13 12.95
CA LYS A 409 -6.74 14.09 13.53
C LYS A 409 -8.17 13.78 13.09
N SER A 410 -9.09 13.82 14.05
CA SER A 410 -10.53 13.61 13.81
C SER A 410 -11.20 14.77 13.06
N THR A 411 -10.54 15.93 13.02
CA THR A 411 -10.91 17.12 12.24
C THR A 411 -9.66 17.64 11.54
N GLN A 412 -9.76 18.09 10.29
CA GLN A 412 -8.60 18.55 9.52
C GLN A 412 -7.51 17.47 9.44
N GLY A 413 -7.91 16.25 9.11
CA GLY A 413 -7.05 15.08 8.96
C GLY A 413 -7.81 13.93 8.30
N PHE A 414 -7.09 12.89 7.86
CA PHE A 414 -7.70 11.78 7.13
C PHE A 414 -8.71 11.05 8.00
N LYS A 415 -8.46 10.84 9.29
CA LYS A 415 -9.44 10.16 10.17
C LYS A 415 -10.82 10.84 10.26
N ASN A 416 -10.96 12.09 9.81
CA ASN A 416 -12.27 12.74 9.70
C ASN A 416 -13.21 11.96 8.76
N ALA A 417 -14.34 11.51 9.31
CA ALA A 417 -15.36 10.73 8.60
C ALA A 417 -16.08 11.51 7.48
N ASN A 418 -16.01 12.84 7.49
CA ASN A 418 -16.58 13.68 6.44
C ASN A 418 -15.66 13.81 5.22
N VAL A 419 -14.41 13.36 5.33
CA VAL A 419 -13.46 13.44 4.22
C VAL A 419 -13.67 12.25 3.29
N ALA A 420 -13.85 12.56 2.01
CA ALA A 420 -13.96 11.62 0.90
C ALA A 420 -12.83 11.82 -0.09
N PHE A 421 -12.57 10.81 -0.92
CA PHE A 421 -11.59 10.83 -2.00
C PHE A 421 -10.17 11.16 -1.55
N ARG A 422 -9.74 10.59 -0.41
CA ARG A 422 -8.39 10.79 0.16
C ARG A 422 -7.29 10.66 -0.89
N ASN A 423 -6.56 11.75 -1.08
CA ASN A 423 -5.46 11.87 -2.00
C ASN A 423 -4.49 12.95 -1.48
N ILE A 424 -3.33 13.08 -2.13
CA ILE A 424 -2.26 14.01 -1.69
C ILE A 424 -2.69 15.49 -1.73
N GLY A 425 -3.56 15.90 -2.65
CA GLY A 425 -4.11 17.27 -2.68
C GLY A 425 -4.91 17.62 -1.43
N ILE A 426 -5.76 16.69 -0.95
CA ILE A 426 -6.47 16.86 0.34
C ILE A 426 -5.48 16.81 1.51
N PHE A 427 -4.48 15.95 1.49
CA PHE A 427 -3.44 15.90 2.52
C PHE A 427 -2.76 17.27 2.69
N HIS A 428 -2.42 17.93 1.58
CA HIS A 428 -1.83 19.27 1.59
C HIS A 428 -2.74 20.34 2.18
N THR A 429 -4.06 20.21 2.06
CA THR A 429 -4.99 21.13 2.74
C THR A 429 -4.85 21.04 4.26
N PHE A 430 -4.62 19.83 4.80
CA PHE A 430 -4.38 19.62 6.23
C PHE A 430 -2.99 20.10 6.66
N GLN A 431 -1.96 19.90 5.83
CA GLN A 431 -0.63 20.46 6.06
C GLN A 431 -0.68 22.00 6.12
N THR A 432 -1.35 22.64 5.15
CA THR A 432 -1.52 24.10 5.11
C THR A 432 -2.29 24.60 6.34
N TRP A 433 -3.31 23.86 6.77
CA TRP A 433 -4.04 24.16 8.00
C TRP A 433 -3.14 24.04 9.23
N LEU A 434 -2.32 22.98 9.34
CA LEU A 434 -1.38 22.77 10.44
C LEU A 434 -0.32 23.87 10.50
N GLN A 435 0.23 24.28 9.36
CA GLN A 435 1.16 25.40 9.27
C GLN A 435 0.52 26.69 9.81
N SER A 436 -0.70 27.00 9.36
CA SER A 436 -1.39 28.25 9.68
C SER A 436 -1.91 28.32 11.12
N ASN A 437 -2.26 27.19 11.73
CA ASN A 437 -2.97 27.15 13.02
C ASN A 437 -2.16 26.52 14.16
N ASN A 438 -1.17 25.68 13.83
CA ASN A 438 -0.56 24.75 14.77
C ASN A 438 0.99 24.71 14.68
N SER A 439 1.63 25.65 13.99
CA SER A 439 3.09 25.69 13.81
C SER A 439 3.69 24.49 13.06
N GLY A 440 2.88 23.83 12.21
CA GLY A 440 3.39 22.85 11.24
C GLY A 440 4.43 23.46 10.29
N LYS A 441 5.24 22.61 9.68
CA LYS A 441 6.29 23.02 8.73
C LYS A 441 5.69 23.67 7.49
N ASP A 442 6.43 24.61 6.91
CA ASP A 442 6.14 25.14 5.57
C ASP A 442 6.61 24.13 4.53
N LEU A 443 5.68 23.57 3.78
CA LEU A 443 5.94 22.55 2.75
C LEU A 443 5.78 23.11 1.33
N SER A 444 5.59 24.42 1.17
CA SER A 444 5.24 25.03 -0.12
C SER A 444 6.29 24.80 -1.21
N GLU A 445 7.58 24.79 -0.86
CA GLU A 445 8.65 24.46 -1.81
C GLU A 445 8.66 22.96 -2.16
N LEU A 446 8.45 22.08 -1.17
CA LEU A 446 8.41 20.63 -1.41
C LEU A 446 7.23 20.23 -2.31
N ILE A 447 6.06 20.84 -2.10
CA ILE A 447 4.88 20.69 -2.97
C ILE A 447 5.20 21.09 -4.42
N LYS A 448 5.96 22.19 -4.62
CA LYS A 448 6.36 22.65 -5.95
C LYS A 448 7.40 21.72 -6.60
N ILE A 449 8.38 21.24 -5.84
CA ILE A 449 9.42 20.31 -6.33
C ILE A 449 8.75 19.06 -6.91
N GLU A 450 7.77 18.51 -6.21
CA GLU A 450 7.01 17.35 -6.65
C GLU A 450 5.87 17.67 -7.62
N ARG A 451 5.73 18.93 -8.05
CA ARG A 451 4.67 19.40 -8.97
C ARG A 451 3.27 19.00 -8.53
N GLN A 452 3.07 18.97 -7.22
CA GLN A 452 1.79 18.70 -6.59
C GLN A 452 1.00 20.00 -6.43
N VAL A 453 -0.31 19.88 -6.25
CA VAL A 453 -1.20 21.03 -6.02
C VAL A 453 -1.90 20.84 -4.68
N ALA A 454 -1.83 21.89 -3.84
CA ALA A 454 -2.25 21.89 -2.44
C ALA A 454 -3.76 22.11 -2.22
N ASN A 455 -4.61 21.52 -3.07
CA ASN A 455 -6.06 21.64 -2.98
C ASN A 455 -6.76 20.47 -3.74
N THR A 456 -8.06 20.58 -3.96
CA THR A 456 -8.88 19.57 -4.65
C THR A 456 -9.13 19.85 -6.14
N SER A 457 -8.49 20.85 -6.75
CA SER A 457 -8.75 21.22 -8.15
C SER A 457 -8.38 20.10 -9.12
N GLU A 458 -7.30 19.38 -8.82
CA GLU A 458 -6.82 18.26 -9.64
C GLU A 458 -7.70 17.01 -9.50
N TYR A 459 -8.32 16.82 -8.33
CA TYR A 459 -9.11 15.62 -8.08
C TYR A 459 -10.19 15.82 -7.03
N ALA A 460 -11.42 15.46 -7.41
CA ALA A 460 -12.60 15.48 -6.58
C ALA A 460 -12.94 16.88 -6.03
N GLN A 461 -12.86 17.91 -6.87
CA GLN A 461 -13.24 19.27 -6.51
C GLN A 461 -14.71 19.32 -6.08
N TYR A 462 -14.98 19.72 -4.84
CA TYR A 462 -16.36 19.84 -4.37
C TYR A 462 -17.13 20.91 -5.16
N VAL A 463 -18.33 20.55 -5.61
CA VAL A 463 -19.22 21.43 -6.37
C VAL A 463 -20.64 21.43 -5.82
N THR A 464 -21.33 22.56 -5.98
CA THR A 464 -22.70 22.79 -5.52
C THR A 464 -23.48 23.60 -6.55
N THR A 465 -24.80 23.64 -6.44
CA THR A 465 -25.66 24.39 -7.37
C THR A 465 -25.74 25.90 -7.09
N SER A 466 -24.78 26.45 -6.33
CA SER A 466 -24.75 27.87 -5.95
C SER A 466 -23.74 28.65 -6.79
N GLY A 467 -24.11 29.02 -8.01
CA GLY A 467 -23.29 29.91 -8.82
C GLY A 467 -23.52 29.78 -10.31
N TRP A 468 -22.64 30.48 -11.05
CA TRP A 468 -22.49 30.38 -12.49
C TRP A 468 -21.00 30.20 -12.78
N CYS A 469 -20.63 29.19 -13.55
CA CYS A 469 -19.25 28.83 -13.80
C CYS A 469 -19.09 28.18 -15.16
N THR A 470 -17.88 28.29 -15.69
CA THR A 470 -17.47 27.65 -16.94
C THR A 470 -16.11 27.02 -16.69
N TYR A 471 -15.94 25.81 -17.18
CA TYR A 471 -14.70 25.04 -17.13
C TYR A 471 -14.11 24.91 -18.53
N THR A 472 -12.85 24.50 -18.62
CA THR A 472 -12.15 24.34 -19.90
C THR A 472 -11.21 23.15 -19.81
N ILE A 473 -11.26 22.28 -20.82
CA ILE A 473 -10.23 21.27 -21.06
C ILE A 473 -9.58 21.57 -22.41
N THR A 474 -8.26 21.48 -22.46
CA THR A 474 -7.52 21.40 -23.72
C THR A 474 -7.08 19.95 -23.88
N PRO A 475 -7.71 19.17 -24.79
CA PRO A 475 -7.33 17.80 -25.05
C PRO A 475 -5.83 17.64 -25.26
N TYR A 476 -5.23 16.69 -24.56
CA TYR A 476 -3.82 16.38 -24.64
C TYR A 476 -3.60 15.06 -25.39
N ASN A 477 -2.75 15.10 -26.42
CA ASN A 477 -2.35 13.91 -27.16
C ASN A 477 -1.24 13.18 -26.42
N ASP A 478 -1.61 12.20 -25.60
CA ASP A 478 -0.65 11.27 -25.01
C ASP A 478 -0.37 10.13 -26.00
N PRO A 479 0.89 9.91 -26.44
CA PRO A 479 1.23 8.84 -27.37
C PRO A 479 0.87 7.43 -26.90
N ASN A 480 0.66 7.23 -25.59
CA ASN A 480 0.29 5.96 -25.00
C ASN A 480 -1.23 5.80 -24.82
N ASP A 481 -1.99 6.87 -25.03
CA ASP A 481 -3.45 6.86 -24.91
C ASP A 481 -4.08 6.29 -26.18
N THR A 482 -4.96 5.32 -25.98
CA THR A 482 -5.66 4.60 -27.07
C THR A 482 -7.15 4.88 -27.03
N GLY A 483 -7.58 5.94 -26.33
CA GLY A 483 -8.99 6.26 -26.10
C GLY A 483 -9.66 5.37 -25.07
N SER A 484 -8.92 4.86 -24.08
CA SER A 484 -9.49 4.05 -23.01
C SER A 484 -9.06 4.58 -21.66
N PHE A 485 -9.89 4.44 -20.62
CA PHE A 485 -9.48 4.81 -19.26
C PHE A 485 -8.18 4.14 -18.80
N SER A 486 -7.89 2.92 -19.26
CA SER A 486 -6.65 2.21 -18.91
C SER A 486 -5.39 2.79 -19.53
N THR A 487 -5.54 3.62 -20.56
CA THR A 487 -4.45 4.25 -21.31
C THR A 487 -4.53 5.78 -21.27
N ALA A 488 -5.62 6.33 -20.75
CA ALA A 488 -5.87 7.75 -20.67
C ALA A 488 -4.92 8.47 -19.72
N ASN A 489 -4.54 9.68 -20.12
CA ASN A 489 -3.91 10.63 -19.22
C ASN A 489 -4.96 11.17 -18.24
N LEU A 490 -5.03 10.55 -17.05
CA LEU A 490 -6.01 10.92 -16.01
C LEU A 490 -5.81 12.35 -15.46
N HIS A 491 -4.68 12.99 -15.71
CA HIS A 491 -4.44 14.36 -15.26
C HIS A 491 -4.91 15.41 -16.28
N GLN A 492 -4.67 15.20 -17.58
CA GLN A 492 -4.90 16.24 -18.60
C GLN A 492 -6.20 16.07 -19.39
N ASN A 493 -6.67 14.84 -19.57
CA ASN A 493 -7.87 14.52 -20.36
C ASN A 493 -9.10 14.25 -19.48
N ASN A 494 -9.05 14.67 -18.21
CA ASN A 494 -10.09 14.41 -17.24
C ASN A 494 -10.22 15.58 -16.26
N ASP A 495 -11.46 15.95 -15.96
CA ASP A 495 -11.77 16.75 -14.78
C ASP A 495 -12.64 15.92 -13.81
N PHE A 496 -12.36 16.03 -12.51
CA PHE A 496 -13.00 15.25 -11.45
C PHE A 496 -13.68 16.13 -10.40
N PHE A 497 -14.98 15.91 -10.21
CA PHE A 497 -15.81 16.68 -9.30
C PHE A 497 -16.43 15.81 -8.21
N HIS A 498 -16.45 16.31 -6.98
CA HIS A 498 -17.17 15.70 -5.87
C HIS A 498 -18.57 16.31 -5.76
N ILE A 499 -19.59 15.47 -5.94
CA ILE A 499 -20.99 15.82 -5.64
C ILE A 499 -21.48 15.06 -4.40
N ARG A 500 -22.21 15.76 -3.53
CA ARG A 500 -22.82 15.18 -2.33
C ARG A 500 -24.26 15.68 -2.19
N PRO A 501 -25.26 14.98 -2.77
CA PRO A 501 -26.65 15.41 -2.71
C PRO A 501 -27.15 15.53 -1.26
N THR A 502 -27.96 16.54 -0.96
CA THR A 502 -28.50 16.75 0.40
C THR A 502 -29.71 15.86 0.71
N SER A 503 -30.39 15.36 -0.32
CA SER A 503 -31.57 14.50 -0.23
C SER A 503 -31.45 13.30 -1.16
N SER A 504 -32.09 12.18 -0.83
CA SER A 504 -32.23 11.08 -1.78
C SER A 504 -33.27 11.43 -2.84
N GLY A 505 -33.01 11.09 -4.10
CA GLY A 505 -33.94 11.38 -5.20
C GLY A 505 -33.35 11.08 -6.57
N THR A 506 -34.16 11.29 -7.61
CA THR A 506 -33.71 11.24 -9.00
C THR A 506 -33.17 12.60 -9.40
N TYR A 507 -31.96 12.60 -9.93
CA TYR A 507 -31.25 13.78 -10.42
C TYR A 507 -30.97 13.61 -11.91
N THR A 508 -31.19 14.68 -12.68
CA THR A 508 -30.68 14.79 -14.04
C THR A 508 -29.33 15.48 -13.97
N ILE A 509 -28.27 14.79 -14.39
CA ILE A 509 -26.94 15.38 -14.53
C ILE A 509 -26.68 15.56 -16.02
N SER A 510 -26.16 16.72 -16.40
CA SER A 510 -25.79 17.00 -17.79
C SER A 510 -24.47 17.75 -17.89
N LEU A 511 -23.79 17.53 -19.00
CA LEU A 511 -22.63 18.28 -19.47
C LEU A 511 -23.06 19.00 -20.74
N GLU A 512 -22.86 20.31 -20.80
CA GLU A 512 -23.02 21.11 -22.01
C GLU A 512 -21.65 21.66 -22.37
N TYR A 513 -21.18 21.38 -23.59
CA TYR A 513 -19.85 21.82 -24.02
C TYR A 513 -19.88 22.41 -25.42
N SER A 514 -18.87 23.23 -25.73
CA SER A 514 -18.70 23.88 -27.02
C SER A 514 -17.22 24.13 -27.27
N ASP A 515 -16.81 24.01 -28.53
CA ASP A 515 -15.46 24.38 -28.95
C ASP A 515 -15.17 25.83 -28.58
N SER A 516 -13.98 26.08 -28.01
CA SER A 516 -13.58 27.40 -27.53
C SER A 516 -13.37 28.40 -28.67
N ASP A 517 -13.00 27.93 -29.86
CA ASP A 517 -12.77 28.77 -31.03
C ASP A 517 -13.78 28.57 -32.17
N SER A 518 -14.70 27.62 -32.01
CA SER A 518 -15.73 27.26 -32.99
C SER A 518 -15.17 26.82 -34.35
N SER A 519 -13.99 26.20 -34.36
CA SER A 519 -13.30 25.77 -35.57
C SER A 519 -12.55 24.44 -35.40
N GLY A 520 -12.22 23.78 -36.51
CA GLY A 520 -11.46 22.53 -36.46
C GLY A 520 -12.32 21.31 -36.14
N THR A 521 -11.74 20.35 -35.41
CA THR A 521 -12.42 19.11 -35.02
C THR A 521 -12.90 19.24 -33.59
N GLU A 522 -14.12 18.78 -33.33
CA GLU A 522 -14.68 18.77 -31.98
C GLU A 522 -13.98 17.75 -31.09
N ALA A 523 -13.80 18.13 -29.83
CA ALA A 523 -13.43 17.19 -28.79
C ALA A 523 -14.63 16.30 -28.44
N ASP A 524 -14.34 15.04 -28.13
CA ASP A 524 -15.32 14.06 -27.68
C ASP A 524 -15.30 14.00 -26.15
N ALA A 525 -16.27 14.64 -25.50
CA ALA A 525 -16.32 14.79 -24.05
C ALA A 525 -17.45 13.96 -23.46
N ASP A 526 -17.08 12.90 -22.77
CA ASP A 526 -17.98 11.99 -22.08
C ASP A 526 -18.26 12.43 -20.63
N LEU A 527 -19.39 11.97 -20.09
CA LEU A 527 -19.77 12.19 -18.70
C LEU A 527 -19.97 10.87 -17.96
N TYR A 528 -19.22 10.68 -16.86
CA TYR A 528 -19.29 9.49 -16.02
C TYR A 528 -19.59 9.86 -14.56
N LEU A 529 -20.35 9.00 -13.89
CA LEU A 529 -20.61 9.09 -12.45
C LEU A 529 -20.19 7.79 -11.77
N TYR A 530 -19.48 7.94 -10.65
CA TYR A 530 -18.95 6.86 -9.84
C TYR A 530 -19.32 7.03 -8.36
N ASN A 531 -19.35 5.93 -7.61
CA ASN A 531 -19.39 5.99 -6.15
C ASN A 531 -18.00 6.29 -5.57
N LYS A 532 -17.91 6.57 -4.26
CA LYS A 532 -16.65 6.89 -3.58
C LYS A 532 -15.55 5.82 -3.70
N SER A 533 -15.91 4.55 -3.88
CA SER A 533 -14.98 3.41 -3.83
C SER A 533 -14.63 2.86 -5.22
N ALA A 534 -15.20 3.40 -6.28
CA ALA A 534 -15.10 2.88 -7.64
C ALA A 534 -13.67 2.93 -8.18
N ARG A 535 -13.28 1.94 -8.98
CA ARG A 535 -12.13 2.04 -9.87
C ARG A 535 -12.56 2.79 -11.13
N ILE A 536 -11.91 3.91 -11.41
CA ILE A 536 -12.24 4.75 -12.57
C ILE A 536 -12.09 3.92 -13.86
N GLY A 537 -13.05 4.05 -14.77
CA GLY A 537 -13.07 3.34 -16.04
C GLY A 537 -13.48 1.87 -16.00
N GLN A 538 -13.68 1.27 -14.82
CA GLN A 538 -14.20 -0.09 -14.71
C GLN A 538 -15.71 -0.10 -14.90
N THR A 539 -16.20 -0.78 -15.94
CA THR A 539 -17.63 -0.84 -16.27
C THR A 539 -18.52 -1.25 -15.10
N ALA A 540 -18.05 -2.16 -14.25
CA ALA A 540 -18.79 -2.64 -13.08
C ALA A 540 -18.97 -1.58 -11.98
N ASP A 541 -18.12 -0.54 -11.97
CA ASP A 541 -18.07 0.47 -10.92
C ASP A 541 -18.75 1.79 -11.37
N ILE A 542 -19.17 1.89 -12.64
CA ILE A 542 -19.90 3.05 -13.20
C ILE A 542 -21.35 3.04 -12.69
N VAL A 543 -21.75 4.14 -12.03
CA VAL A 543 -23.13 4.36 -11.55
C VAL A 543 -24.05 4.81 -12.68
N ALA A 544 -23.57 5.76 -13.50
CA ALA A 544 -24.25 6.26 -14.69
C ALA A 544 -23.22 6.86 -15.64
N LYS A 545 -23.54 6.89 -16.94
CA LYS A 545 -22.71 7.54 -17.95
C LYS A 545 -23.52 7.99 -19.15
N SER A 546 -22.95 8.90 -19.92
CA SER A 546 -23.41 9.33 -21.24
C SER A 546 -22.16 9.60 -22.09
N THR A 547 -22.13 9.04 -23.30
CA THR A 547 -20.93 8.95 -24.15
C THR A 547 -21.30 9.07 -25.63
N SER A 548 -21.93 10.17 -26.02
CA SER A 548 -22.44 10.38 -27.37
C SER A 548 -21.38 11.06 -28.23
N ASP A 549 -21.13 10.51 -29.42
CA ASP A 549 -20.19 11.15 -30.35
C ASP A 549 -20.62 12.59 -30.68
N PRO A 550 -19.66 13.55 -30.82
CA PRO A 550 -19.96 14.91 -31.24
C PRO A 550 -20.54 14.96 -32.67
N ASP A 551 -21.39 15.95 -32.96
CA ASP A 551 -22.08 16.04 -34.25
C ASP A 551 -21.19 16.40 -35.46
N GLY A 552 -19.92 16.74 -35.20
CA GLY A 552 -18.90 17.08 -36.19
C GLY A 552 -18.93 18.56 -36.61
N ASN A 553 -19.69 19.41 -35.93
CA ASN A 553 -19.81 20.83 -36.23
C ASN A 553 -19.35 21.69 -35.02
N PRO A 554 -18.12 22.23 -35.02
CA PRO A 554 -17.57 22.95 -33.86
C PRO A 554 -18.32 24.26 -33.51
N ALA A 555 -19.27 24.71 -34.35
CA ALA A 555 -20.12 25.85 -34.07
C ALA A 555 -21.38 25.49 -33.23
N THR A 556 -21.67 24.21 -33.02
CA THR A 556 -22.81 23.73 -32.22
C THR A 556 -22.37 23.30 -30.82
N SER A 557 -23.25 23.53 -29.84
CA SER A 557 -23.03 23.03 -28.49
C SER A 557 -23.48 21.58 -28.40
N GLN A 558 -22.64 20.75 -27.82
CA GLN A 558 -22.89 19.33 -27.56
C GLN A 558 -23.46 19.12 -26.15
N THR A 559 -24.09 17.97 -25.91
CA THR A 559 -24.67 17.65 -24.61
C THR A 559 -24.57 16.16 -24.27
N GLU A 560 -24.04 15.86 -23.09
CA GLU A 560 -24.18 14.56 -22.44
C GLU A 560 -25.19 14.65 -21.30
N SER A 561 -26.05 13.64 -21.11
CA SER A 561 -26.98 13.66 -19.97
C SER A 561 -27.50 12.28 -19.58
N PHE A 562 -27.68 12.08 -18.27
CA PHE A 562 -28.37 10.92 -17.73
C PHE A 562 -29.25 11.30 -16.52
N ALA A 563 -30.27 10.49 -16.27
CA ALA A 563 -31.06 10.54 -15.04
C ALA A 563 -30.63 9.40 -14.11
N VAL A 564 -30.36 9.71 -12.84
CA VAL A 564 -29.82 8.75 -11.87
C VAL A 564 -30.44 8.96 -10.49
N SER A 565 -30.69 7.87 -9.76
CA SER A 565 -31.14 7.94 -8.38
C SER A 565 -29.95 8.00 -7.43
N LEU A 566 -29.82 9.08 -6.68
CA LEU A 566 -28.73 9.30 -5.73
C LEU A 566 -29.27 9.28 -4.29
N THR A 567 -28.41 8.87 -3.37
CA THR A 567 -28.70 8.85 -1.94
C THR A 567 -28.19 10.14 -1.29
N GLY A 568 -29.05 10.79 -0.49
CA GLY A 568 -28.68 11.99 0.25
C GLY A 568 -27.56 11.71 1.26
N GLY A 569 -26.58 12.60 1.32
CA GLY A 569 -25.42 12.51 2.21
C GLY A 569 -24.29 11.61 1.71
N THR A 570 -24.47 10.90 0.58
CA THR A 570 -23.46 10.04 -0.03
C THR A 570 -22.53 10.81 -0.96
N ASP A 571 -21.24 10.49 -0.92
CA ASP A 571 -20.21 11.09 -1.79
C ASP A 571 -20.15 10.35 -3.15
N TYR A 572 -20.19 11.10 -4.24
CA TYR A 572 -20.02 10.58 -5.60
C TYR A 572 -18.95 11.38 -6.35
N LEU A 573 -18.26 10.68 -7.27
CA LEU A 573 -17.25 11.27 -8.15
C LEU A 573 -17.86 11.40 -9.55
N LEU A 574 -18.00 12.63 -10.02
CA LEU A 574 -18.37 12.95 -11.38
C LEU A 574 -17.10 13.21 -12.19
N ASN A 575 -17.02 12.68 -13.39
CA ASN A 575 -15.85 12.80 -14.25
C ASN A 575 -16.29 13.24 -15.65
N VAL A 576 -15.69 14.33 -16.12
CA VAL A 576 -15.71 14.75 -17.53
C VAL A 576 -14.45 14.18 -18.16
N PHE A 577 -14.61 13.26 -19.10
CA PHE A 577 -13.53 12.52 -19.74
C PHE A 577 -13.45 12.89 -21.21
N VAL A 578 -12.25 13.18 -21.72
CA VAL A 578 -12.03 13.41 -23.14
C VAL A 578 -11.59 12.12 -23.81
N TYR A 579 -12.39 11.62 -24.75
CA TYR A 579 -12.02 10.47 -25.56
C TYR A 579 -11.00 10.88 -26.64
N THR A 580 -9.84 10.24 -26.60
CA THR A 580 -8.68 10.54 -27.46
C THR A 580 -8.39 9.44 -28.49
N GLY A 581 -9.18 8.36 -28.53
CA GLY A 581 -9.00 7.25 -29.47
C GLY A 581 -9.39 7.59 -30.91
N GLY A 582 -10.04 8.74 -31.10
CA GLY A 582 -10.41 9.32 -32.38
C GLY A 582 -9.52 10.50 -32.77
N THR A 583 -10.12 11.52 -33.39
CA THR A 583 -9.42 12.79 -33.59
C THR A 583 -9.52 13.58 -32.29
N LEU A 584 -8.39 14.00 -31.72
CA LEU A 584 -8.28 14.61 -30.39
C LEU A 584 -9.22 15.81 -30.13
N GLY A 585 -9.56 16.56 -31.18
CA GLY A 585 -10.34 17.79 -31.09
C GLY A 585 -9.59 18.99 -30.51
N GLY A 586 -10.21 20.17 -30.59
CA GLY A 586 -9.70 21.42 -30.04
C GLY A 586 -10.01 21.63 -28.54
N ALA A 587 -9.52 22.72 -27.97
CA ALA A 587 -9.88 23.10 -26.61
C ALA A 587 -11.38 23.46 -26.53
N PHE A 588 -12.08 22.99 -25.49
CA PHE A 588 -13.51 23.24 -25.35
C PHE A 588 -13.83 23.82 -23.98
N THR A 589 -14.89 24.63 -23.94
CA THR A 589 -15.49 25.10 -22.69
C THR A 589 -16.72 24.27 -22.37
N TYR A 590 -16.97 24.05 -21.08
CA TYR A 590 -18.10 23.27 -20.67
C TYR A 590 -18.72 23.71 -19.34
N LYS A 591 -19.94 23.23 -19.14
CA LYS A 591 -20.74 23.43 -17.93
C LYS A 591 -21.33 22.10 -17.51
N ILE A 592 -21.30 21.83 -16.22
CA ILE A 592 -21.99 20.68 -15.65
C ILE A 592 -23.23 21.20 -14.92
N LYS A 593 -24.36 20.54 -15.09
CA LYS A 593 -25.62 20.89 -14.43
C LYS A 593 -26.19 19.71 -13.67
N MET A 594 -26.82 20.02 -12.54
CA MET A 594 -27.66 19.11 -11.78
C MET A 594 -29.08 19.70 -11.70
N ASN A 595 -30.05 18.98 -12.22
CA ASN A 595 -31.45 19.44 -12.38
C ASN A 595 -31.53 20.83 -13.06
N GLY A 596 -30.70 21.04 -14.08
CA GLY A 596 -30.63 22.30 -14.84
C GLY A 596 -29.88 23.44 -14.16
N SER A 597 -29.42 23.29 -12.92
CA SER A 597 -28.60 24.29 -12.22
C SER A 597 -27.12 23.97 -12.35
N GLU A 598 -26.28 24.96 -12.66
CA GLU A 598 -24.83 24.78 -12.83
C GLU A 598 -24.16 24.30 -11.53
N LEU A 599 -23.28 23.30 -11.64
CA LEU A 599 -22.45 22.81 -10.55
C LEU A 599 -21.14 23.59 -10.52
N CYS A 600 -20.96 24.43 -9.50
CA CYS A 600 -19.81 25.31 -9.36
C CYS A 600 -19.00 25.00 -8.11
N GLN A 601 -17.71 25.30 -8.21
CA GLN A 601 -16.73 25.09 -7.15
C GLN A 601 -17.21 25.67 -5.82
N SER A 602 -17.07 24.87 -4.76
CA SER A 602 -17.34 25.26 -3.39
C SER A 602 -16.31 24.61 -2.46
N ASN A 603 -16.30 25.03 -1.20
CA ASN A 603 -15.43 24.46 -0.18
C ASN A 603 -16.24 23.50 0.70
N LEU A 604 -15.72 22.29 0.87
CA LEU A 604 -16.30 21.31 1.79
C LEU A 604 -15.57 21.24 3.14
N TYR A 605 -14.29 21.60 3.18
CA TYR A 605 -13.39 21.44 4.34
C TYR A 605 -12.78 22.76 4.82
#